data_AF-F4CS36-F1
#
_entry.id   AF-F4CS36-F1
#
_cell.length_a   1.000
_cell.length_b   1.000
_cell.length_c   1.000
_cell.angle_alpha   90.00
_cell.angle_beta   90.00
_cell.angle_gamma   90.00
#
_symmetry.space_group_name_H-M   'P 1'
#
loop_
_entity.id
_entity.type
_entity.pdbx_description
1 polymer ?
#
loop_
_entity_poly.entity_id
_entity_poly.type
_entity_poly.pdbx_seq_one_letter_code
_entity_poly.pdbx_strand_id
1 'polypeptide(L)'
;MKRSRPLFPPAAGRAPLRTSLRLALLQVGLTTAAVTGVEIALFVHDGTGPVGALVAYALTGAGYVAAGIVAWWRRPSGRLGALLCLCGAALLGSAAGNVANPTLAVVGTVLAQLPIGVLLHLLLAFPSGRLPDRRSRLLAVGGYVVTLVLPIPAYVFGPLPGVPPVLVVAERPDLVALFARVTTATGFLVVALTALVLVQRLRAADRRQRRVLAAVSGYGVFTILLLTGSAVVAWFTGLDPFTQFVVQMAVMAGVPVAFLAGLLRGGFARTAEIEELDE
;
A
#
# COMPACT_ATOMS: atom_id res chain seq x y z
N MET A 1 -63.60 -1.44 20.34
CA MET A 1 -62.60 -0.76 19.49
C MET A 1 -61.36 -0.42 20.33
N LYS A 2 -60.31 -1.24 20.28
CA LYS A 2 -59.01 -0.95 20.93
C LYS A 2 -58.05 -0.42 19.86
N ARG A 3 -57.64 0.84 19.98
CA ARG A 3 -56.65 1.48 19.08
C ARG A 3 -55.28 0.84 19.28
N SER A 4 -54.79 0.15 18.26
CA SER A 4 -53.40 -0.29 18.12
C SER A 4 -52.48 0.92 17.86
N ARG A 5 -51.54 1.17 18.77
CA ARG A 5 -50.41 2.09 18.53
C ARG A 5 -49.32 1.33 17.76
N PRO A 6 -48.78 1.86 16.64
CA PRO A 6 -47.61 1.25 16.01
C PRO A 6 -46.37 1.51 16.88
N LEU A 7 -45.62 0.44 17.15
CA LEU A 7 -44.45 0.39 18.02
C LEU A 7 -43.20 0.22 17.16
N PHE A 8 -42.86 1.22 16.35
CA PHE A 8 -41.54 1.31 15.72
C PHE A 8 -41.08 2.77 15.72
N PRO A 9 -40.06 3.14 16.52
CA PRO A 9 -39.43 4.45 16.40
C PRO A 9 -38.71 4.55 15.03
N PRO A 10 -38.68 5.74 14.41
CA PRO A 10 -37.96 5.95 13.15
C PRO A 10 -36.46 5.73 13.35
N ALA A 11 -35.80 5.14 12.35
CA ALA A 11 -34.37 4.86 12.32
C ALA A 11 -33.50 6.14 12.37
N ALA A 12 -33.38 6.74 13.55
CA ALA A 12 -32.65 7.99 13.78
C ALA A 12 -31.11 7.84 13.77
N GLY A 13 -30.58 6.61 13.69
CA GLY A 13 -29.13 6.33 13.84
C GLY A 13 -28.26 6.42 12.58
N ARG A 14 -28.83 6.48 11.37
CA ARG A 14 -28.05 6.37 10.11
C ARG A 14 -27.52 7.70 9.55
N ALA A 15 -28.13 8.83 9.89
CA ALA A 15 -27.72 10.16 9.43
C ALA A 15 -26.40 10.67 10.07
N PRO A 16 -26.18 10.58 11.41
CA PRO A 16 -24.97 11.13 12.03
C PRO A 16 -23.68 10.39 11.61
N LEU A 17 -23.75 9.07 11.42
CA LEU A 17 -22.60 8.24 10.99
C LEU A 17 -22.11 8.56 9.58
N ARG A 18 -23.01 8.98 8.68
CA ARG A 18 -22.65 9.37 7.31
C ARG A 18 -21.97 10.73 7.27
N THR A 19 -22.39 11.66 8.12
CA THR A 19 -21.78 12.99 8.23
C THR A 19 -20.39 12.90 8.86
N SER A 20 -20.22 12.11 9.93
CA SER A 20 -18.90 11.92 10.56
C SER A 20 -17.88 11.27 9.62
N LEU A 21 -18.29 10.27 8.83
CA LEU A 21 -17.42 9.65 7.83
C LEU A 21 -16.99 10.65 6.74
N ARG A 22 -17.91 11.49 6.24
CA ARG A 22 -17.58 12.51 5.23
C ARG A 22 -16.54 13.51 5.75
N LEU A 23 -16.71 13.97 6.99
CA LEU A 23 -15.75 14.88 7.62
C LEU A 23 -14.39 14.21 7.81
N ALA A 24 -14.36 12.94 8.26
CA ALA A 24 -13.12 12.18 8.39
C ALA A 24 -12.40 12.02 7.03
N LEU A 25 -13.13 11.66 5.97
CA LEU A 25 -12.56 11.54 4.62
C LEU A 25 -12.07 12.88 4.07
N LEU A 26 -12.79 13.98 4.33
CA LEU A 26 -12.37 15.33 3.98
C LEU A 26 -11.07 15.70 4.70
N GLN A 27 -10.99 15.43 6.01
CA GLN A 27 -9.79 15.69 6.80
C GLN A 27 -8.59 14.89 6.28
N VAL A 28 -8.77 13.62 5.94
CA VAL A 28 -7.72 12.79 5.31
C VAL A 28 -7.28 13.39 3.97
N GLY A 29 -8.22 13.84 3.15
CA GLY A 29 -7.93 14.51 1.87
C GLY A 29 -7.14 15.80 2.03
N LEU A 30 -7.60 16.68 2.93
CA LEU A 30 -6.93 17.97 3.22
C LEU A 30 -5.54 17.77 3.82
N THR A 31 -5.40 16.84 4.77
CA THR A 31 -4.10 16.52 5.38
C THR A 31 -3.12 15.98 4.34
N THR A 32 -3.58 15.07 3.49
CA THR A 32 -2.76 14.53 2.39
C THR A 32 -2.35 15.63 1.41
N ALA A 33 -3.27 16.51 1.02
CA ALA A 33 -2.97 17.62 0.12
C ALA A 33 -1.92 18.57 0.73
N ALA A 34 -2.05 18.90 2.02
CA ALA A 34 -1.09 19.74 2.74
C ALA A 34 0.29 19.07 2.81
N VAL A 35 0.36 17.80 3.21
CA VAL A 35 1.63 17.04 3.28
C VAL A 35 2.29 16.95 1.90
N THR A 36 1.52 16.63 0.86
CA THR A 36 2.03 16.57 -0.52
C THR A 36 2.56 17.93 -0.99
N GLY A 37 1.85 19.02 -0.68
CA GLY A 37 2.29 20.37 -1.00
C GLY A 37 3.59 20.76 -0.29
N VAL A 38 3.73 20.40 0.98
CA VAL A 38 4.96 20.61 1.76
C VAL A 38 6.12 19.80 1.18
N GLU A 39 5.92 18.52 0.88
CA GLU A 39 6.94 17.68 0.25
C GLU A 39 7.41 18.24 -1.08
N ILE A 40 6.48 18.64 -1.96
CA ILE A 40 6.82 19.26 -3.25
C ILE A 40 7.65 20.52 -3.04
N ALA A 41 7.28 21.38 -2.09
CA ALA A 41 8.06 22.57 -1.77
C ALA A 41 9.48 22.22 -1.29
N LEU A 42 9.61 21.21 -0.42
CA LEU A 42 10.89 20.73 0.06
C LEU A 42 11.74 20.12 -1.06
N PHE A 43 11.15 19.38 -2.00
CA PHE A 43 11.90 18.80 -3.13
C PHE A 43 12.41 19.87 -4.10
N VAL A 44 11.67 20.97 -4.28
CA VAL A 44 12.09 22.09 -5.12
C VAL A 44 13.26 22.86 -4.47
N HIS A 45 13.27 22.99 -3.15
CA HIS A 45 14.29 23.76 -2.43
C HIS A 45 15.53 22.93 -2.06
N ASP A 46 15.32 21.75 -1.48
CA ASP A 46 16.35 20.92 -0.80
C ASP A 46 16.33 19.44 -1.24
N GLY A 47 15.72 19.13 -2.39
CA GLY A 47 15.61 17.77 -2.90
C GLY A 47 16.96 17.17 -3.31
N THR A 48 17.19 15.90 -2.98
CA THR A 48 18.46 15.19 -3.27
C THR A 48 18.45 14.46 -4.62
N GLY A 49 17.41 14.64 -5.44
CA GLY A 49 17.22 13.93 -6.71
C GLY A 49 16.45 14.77 -7.74
N PRO A 50 16.15 14.19 -8.93
CA PRO A 50 15.45 14.90 -9.99
C PRO A 50 14.06 15.36 -9.53
N VAL A 51 13.86 16.67 -9.41
CA VAL A 51 12.64 17.27 -8.84
C VAL A 51 11.37 16.73 -9.49
N GLY A 52 11.33 16.62 -10.82
CA GLY A 52 10.16 16.08 -11.53
C GLY A 52 9.79 14.65 -11.12
N ALA A 53 10.79 13.82 -10.84
CA ALA A 53 10.59 12.44 -10.41
C ALA A 53 10.08 12.36 -8.95
N LEU A 54 10.62 13.21 -8.07
CA LEU A 54 10.16 13.32 -6.67
C LEU A 54 8.73 13.86 -6.58
N VAL A 55 8.40 14.87 -7.38
CA VAL A 55 7.03 15.41 -7.49
C VAL A 55 6.07 14.33 -8.00
N ALA A 56 6.44 13.58 -9.03
CA ALA A 56 5.62 12.47 -9.53
C ALA A 56 5.39 11.38 -8.46
N TYR A 57 6.42 11.11 -7.64
CA TYR A 57 6.34 10.15 -6.54
C TYR A 57 5.36 10.59 -5.45
N ALA A 58 5.45 11.84 -5.00
CA ALA A 58 4.53 12.41 -4.03
C ALA A 58 3.08 12.45 -4.57
N LEU A 59 2.90 12.87 -5.82
CA LEU A 59 1.58 12.84 -6.48
C LEU A 59 1.01 11.42 -6.59
N THR A 60 1.86 10.42 -6.75
CA THR A 60 1.44 9.02 -6.71
C THR A 60 0.94 8.65 -5.33
N GLY A 61 1.68 8.99 -4.26
CA GLY A 61 1.20 8.83 -2.88
C GLY A 61 -0.17 9.48 -2.65
N ALA A 62 -0.35 10.74 -3.08
CA ALA A 62 -1.63 11.43 -3.04
C ALA A 62 -2.72 10.73 -3.86
N GLY A 63 -2.38 10.20 -5.03
CA GLY A 63 -3.29 9.43 -5.89
C GLY A 63 -3.80 8.15 -5.23
N TYR A 64 -2.95 7.46 -4.46
CA TYR A 64 -3.36 6.31 -3.64
C TYR A 64 -4.36 6.70 -2.56
N VAL A 65 -4.14 7.82 -1.86
CA VAL A 65 -5.07 8.31 -0.85
C VAL A 65 -6.39 8.75 -1.48
N ALA A 66 -6.35 9.47 -2.60
CA ALA A 66 -7.55 9.85 -3.34
C ALA A 66 -8.36 8.62 -3.77
N ALA A 67 -7.69 7.59 -4.30
CA ALA A 67 -8.31 6.32 -4.63
C ALA A 67 -8.89 5.62 -3.39
N GLY A 68 -8.18 5.64 -2.27
CA GLY A 68 -8.64 5.11 -0.99
C GLY A 68 -9.90 5.81 -0.48
N ILE A 69 -9.94 7.14 -0.54
CA ILE A 69 -11.11 7.95 -0.18
C ILE A 69 -12.31 7.58 -1.06
N VAL A 70 -12.12 7.47 -2.38
CA VAL A 70 -13.20 7.07 -3.31
C VAL A 70 -13.70 5.66 -3.00
N ALA A 71 -12.79 4.72 -2.74
CA ALA A 71 -13.15 3.34 -2.39
C ALA A 71 -13.90 3.28 -1.06
N TRP A 72 -13.44 4.02 -0.05
CA TRP A 72 -14.06 4.07 1.28
C TRP A 72 -15.42 4.75 1.26
N TRP A 73 -15.58 5.80 0.47
CA TRP A 73 -16.87 6.48 0.29
C TRP A 73 -17.91 5.59 -0.40
N ARG A 74 -17.47 4.78 -1.38
CA ARG A 74 -18.35 3.82 -2.07
C ARG A 74 -18.69 2.59 -1.22
N ARG A 75 -17.78 2.14 -0.35
CA ARG A 75 -18.00 1.01 0.57
C ARG A 75 -17.49 1.34 1.98
N PRO A 76 -18.27 2.07 2.79
CA PRO A 76 -17.89 2.48 4.15
C PRO A 76 -17.51 1.34 5.10
N SER A 77 -18.17 0.18 4.95
CA SER A 77 -17.91 -1.02 5.77
C SER A 77 -16.66 -1.80 5.33
N GLY A 78 -16.16 -1.54 4.12
CA GLY A 78 -14.97 -2.17 3.56
C GLY A 78 -13.69 -1.50 4.04
N ARG A 79 -12.66 -2.30 4.32
CA ARG A 79 -11.34 -1.78 4.76
C ARG A 79 -10.37 -1.49 3.62
N LEU A 80 -10.77 -1.77 2.37
CA LEU A 80 -9.92 -1.60 1.19
C LEU A 80 -9.50 -0.12 1.00
N GLY A 81 -10.43 0.82 1.22
CA GLY A 81 -10.14 2.25 1.13
C GLY A 81 -9.08 2.69 2.15
N ALA A 82 -9.18 2.18 3.39
CA ALA A 82 -8.19 2.45 4.43
C ALA A 82 -6.79 1.91 4.07
N LEU A 83 -6.71 0.72 3.47
CA LEU A 83 -5.43 0.14 3.02
C LEU A 83 -4.81 0.94 1.86
N LEU A 84 -5.62 1.45 0.92
CA LEU A 84 -5.14 2.35 -0.13
C LEU A 84 -4.61 3.66 0.45
N CYS A 85 -5.33 4.27 1.39
CA CYS A 85 -4.85 5.46 2.10
C CYS A 85 -3.55 5.20 2.87
N LEU A 86 -3.44 4.05 3.55
CA LEU A 86 -2.22 3.64 4.25
C LEU A 86 -1.05 3.49 3.29
N CYS A 87 -1.27 2.92 2.11
CA CYS A 87 -0.23 2.77 1.09
C CYS A 87 0.23 4.14 0.57
N GLY A 88 -0.70 5.06 0.32
CA GLY A 88 -0.39 6.43 -0.06
C GLY A 88 0.38 7.19 1.02
N ALA A 89 -0.01 7.04 2.28
CA ALA A 89 0.71 7.60 3.42
C ALA A 89 2.12 7.00 3.58
N ALA A 90 2.28 5.70 3.34
CA ALA A 90 3.59 5.05 3.34
C ALA A 90 4.49 5.57 2.20
N LEU A 91 3.93 5.82 1.02
CA LEU A 91 4.66 6.44 -0.10
C LEU A 91 5.14 7.85 0.27
N LEU A 92 4.26 8.72 0.78
CA LEU A 92 4.66 10.06 1.24
C LEU A 92 5.72 9.98 2.35
N GLY A 93 5.48 9.15 3.38
CA GLY A 93 6.45 8.94 4.45
C GLY A 93 7.82 8.45 3.97
N SER A 94 7.87 7.60 2.94
CA SER A 94 9.14 7.21 2.31
C SER A 94 9.76 8.32 1.46
N ALA A 95 8.94 9.16 0.83
CA ALA A 95 9.36 10.28 -0.01
C ALA A 95 10.14 11.33 0.80
N ALA A 96 9.79 11.51 2.08
CA ALA A 96 10.52 12.33 3.04
C ALA A 96 12.02 11.99 3.13
N GLY A 97 12.44 10.80 2.69
CA GLY A 97 13.83 10.41 2.59
C GLY A 97 14.68 11.20 1.58
N ASN A 98 14.04 11.92 0.66
CA ASN A 98 14.68 12.53 -0.50
C ASN A 98 14.98 14.03 -0.32
N VAL A 99 15.14 14.47 0.92
CA VAL A 99 15.52 15.85 1.27
C VAL A 99 16.73 15.83 2.21
N ALA A 100 17.52 16.90 2.21
CA ALA A 100 18.77 16.97 2.98
C ALA A 100 18.61 16.95 4.52
N ASN A 101 17.38 16.98 5.05
CA ASN A 101 17.12 16.97 6.49
C ASN A 101 17.38 15.57 7.10
N PRO A 102 18.27 15.43 8.11
CA PRO A 102 18.62 14.12 8.67
C PRO A 102 17.45 13.36 9.30
N THR A 103 16.53 14.06 9.97
CA THR A 103 15.38 13.45 10.64
C THR A 103 14.39 12.89 9.61
N LEU A 104 14.08 13.66 8.57
CA LEU A 104 13.22 13.21 7.48
C LEU A 104 13.87 12.08 6.69
N ALA A 105 15.19 12.14 6.52
CA ALA A 105 15.96 11.08 5.90
C ALA A 105 15.80 9.75 6.65
N VAL A 106 15.88 9.75 8.00
CA VAL A 106 15.66 8.55 8.82
C VAL A 106 14.25 8.00 8.65
N VAL A 107 13.24 8.87 8.70
CA VAL A 107 11.82 8.47 8.51
C VAL A 107 11.65 7.84 7.12
N GLY A 108 12.19 8.47 6.09
CA GLY A 108 12.16 7.97 4.72
C GLY A 108 12.81 6.61 4.58
N THR A 109 14.00 6.42 5.16
CA THR A 109 14.73 5.14 5.14
C THR A 109 13.92 4.02 5.80
N VAL A 110 13.36 4.26 6.99
CA VAL A 110 12.57 3.24 7.71
C VAL A 110 11.29 2.87 6.96
N LEU A 111 10.67 3.84 6.29
CA LEU A 111 9.42 3.64 5.55
C LEU A 111 9.63 3.22 4.08
N ALA A 112 10.87 3.21 3.57
CA ALA A 112 11.20 3.01 2.16
C ALA A 112 10.56 1.76 1.54
N GLN A 113 10.47 0.67 2.29
CA GLN A 113 9.93 -0.60 1.81
C GLN A 113 8.48 -0.84 2.23
N LEU A 114 7.93 -0.02 3.14
CA LEU A 114 6.58 -0.19 3.68
C LEU A 114 5.49 -0.25 2.59
N PRO A 115 5.52 0.56 1.51
CA PRO A 115 4.52 0.47 0.44
C PRO A 115 4.36 -0.95 -0.11
N ILE A 116 5.45 -1.73 -0.25
CA ILE A 116 5.39 -3.11 -0.74
C ILE A 116 4.59 -4.01 0.22
N GLY A 117 4.84 -3.87 1.53
CA GLY A 117 4.15 -4.66 2.56
C GLY A 117 2.66 -4.31 2.64
N VAL A 118 2.32 -3.02 2.51
CA VAL A 118 0.93 -2.57 2.46
C VAL A 118 0.24 -3.09 1.18
N LEU A 119 0.90 -3.05 0.02
CA LEU A 119 0.35 -3.62 -1.23
C LEU A 119 0.10 -5.12 -1.12
N LEU A 120 1.00 -5.85 -0.48
CA LEU A 120 0.83 -7.28 -0.23
C LEU A 120 -0.41 -7.55 0.63
N HIS A 121 -0.57 -6.78 1.72
CA HIS A 121 -1.78 -6.84 2.55
C HIS A 121 -3.02 -6.50 1.71
N LEU A 122 -2.95 -5.46 0.89
CA LEU A 122 -4.05 -5.01 0.04
C LEU A 122 -4.50 -6.08 -0.96
N LEU A 123 -3.56 -6.82 -1.56
CA LEU A 123 -3.85 -7.97 -2.42
C LEU A 123 -4.53 -9.11 -1.66
N LEU A 124 -4.02 -9.47 -0.49
CA LEU A 124 -4.58 -10.54 0.35
C LEU A 124 -5.96 -10.19 0.91
N ALA A 125 -6.24 -8.91 1.12
CA ALA A 125 -7.48 -8.39 1.65
C ALA A 125 -8.53 -8.13 0.56
N PHE A 126 -8.14 -8.05 -0.72
CA PHE A 126 -9.07 -7.81 -1.82
C PHE A 126 -10.05 -8.99 -2.01
N PRO A 127 -11.36 -8.73 -2.22
CA PRO A 127 -12.01 -7.43 -2.44
C PRO A 127 -12.62 -6.77 -1.20
N SER A 128 -12.82 -7.48 -0.09
CA SER A 128 -13.55 -6.98 1.09
C SER A 128 -12.73 -6.00 1.95
N GLY A 129 -11.41 -6.00 1.80
CA GLY A 129 -10.47 -5.34 2.70
C GLY A 129 -10.22 -6.13 4.00
N ARG A 130 -10.83 -7.30 4.17
CA ARG A 130 -10.62 -8.16 5.35
C ARG A 130 -9.78 -9.37 4.95
N LEU A 131 -8.92 -9.82 5.86
CA LEU A 131 -8.14 -11.05 5.68
C LEU A 131 -9.00 -12.25 6.15
N PRO A 132 -9.47 -13.11 5.23
CA PRO A 132 -10.50 -14.10 5.54
C PRO A 132 -9.97 -15.28 6.38
N ASP A 133 -8.68 -15.61 6.25
CA ASP A 133 -8.10 -16.83 6.80
C ASP A 133 -6.79 -16.57 7.56
N ARG A 134 -6.32 -17.56 8.31
CA ARG A 134 -5.07 -17.45 9.10
C ARG A 134 -3.83 -17.31 8.22
N ARG A 135 -3.78 -17.97 7.05
CA ARG A 135 -2.60 -17.91 6.15
C ARG A 135 -2.42 -16.50 5.61
N SER A 136 -3.51 -15.88 5.17
CA SER A 136 -3.50 -14.49 4.69
C SER A 136 -3.09 -13.50 5.78
N ARG A 137 -3.48 -13.73 7.03
CA ARG A 137 -3.01 -12.94 8.18
C ARG A 137 -1.51 -13.11 8.43
N LEU A 138 -1.01 -14.34 8.44
CA LEU A 138 0.41 -14.60 8.61
C LEU A 138 1.24 -14.00 7.47
N LEU A 139 0.77 -14.08 6.23
CA LEU A 139 1.45 -13.49 5.08
C LEU A 139 1.45 -11.96 5.13
N ALA A 140 0.34 -11.33 5.54
CA ALA A 140 0.30 -9.88 5.73
C ALA A 140 1.29 -9.42 6.82
N VAL A 141 1.31 -10.11 7.98
CA VAL A 141 2.29 -9.85 9.04
C VAL A 141 3.71 -10.07 8.53
N GLY A 142 3.96 -11.17 7.82
CA GLY A 142 5.25 -11.45 7.20
C GLY A 142 5.68 -10.36 6.23
N GLY A 143 4.76 -9.82 5.43
CA GLY A 143 5.00 -8.69 4.54
C GLY A 143 5.46 -7.45 5.30
N TYR A 144 4.78 -7.07 6.39
CA TYR A 144 5.20 -5.95 7.23
C TYR A 144 6.55 -6.19 7.93
N VAL A 145 6.79 -7.40 8.42
CA VAL A 145 8.07 -7.76 9.06
C VAL A 145 9.22 -7.68 8.06
N VAL A 146 9.03 -8.19 6.85
CA VAL A 146 10.02 -8.13 5.77
C VAL A 146 10.33 -6.69 5.36
N THR A 147 9.34 -5.79 5.37
CA THR A 147 9.55 -4.42 4.89
C THR A 147 9.95 -3.43 5.98
N LEU A 148 9.60 -3.66 7.24
CA LEU A 148 9.93 -2.74 8.34
C LEU A 148 11.08 -3.23 9.22
N VAL A 149 11.17 -4.53 9.47
CA VAL A 149 12.06 -5.06 10.52
C VAL A 149 13.33 -5.65 9.94
N LEU A 150 13.21 -6.51 8.93
CA LEU A 150 14.35 -7.20 8.30
C LEU A 150 15.42 -6.28 7.67
N PRO A 151 15.08 -5.09 7.12
CA PRO A 151 16.09 -4.19 6.57
C PRO A 151 16.90 -3.44 7.64
N ILE A 152 16.37 -3.29 8.86
CA ILE A 152 16.99 -2.47 9.92
C ILE A 152 18.45 -2.85 10.20
N PRO A 153 18.81 -4.14 10.38
CA PRO A 153 20.20 -4.50 10.61
C PRO A 153 21.14 -4.02 9.50
N ALA A 154 20.72 -4.05 8.23
CA ALA A 154 21.55 -3.57 7.14
C ALA A 154 21.80 -2.05 7.22
N TYR A 155 20.83 -1.28 7.70
CA TYR A 155 20.97 0.16 7.93
C TYR A 155 21.93 0.48 9.10
N VAL A 156 21.98 -0.39 10.11
CA VAL A 156 22.83 -0.23 11.30
C VAL A 156 24.28 -0.62 11.01
N PHE A 157 24.50 -1.59 10.13
CA PHE A 157 25.82 -2.20 9.89
C PHE A 157 26.58 -1.65 8.67
N GLY A 158 26.08 -0.64 7.96
CA GLY A 158 26.92 0.02 6.96
C GLY A 158 26.28 1.19 6.22
N PRO A 159 27.13 2.05 5.63
CA PRO A 159 26.70 3.21 4.86
C PRO A 159 26.15 2.78 3.50
N LEU A 160 24.84 2.56 3.45
CA LEU A 160 24.12 2.27 2.21
C LEU A 160 23.68 3.57 1.53
N PRO A 161 23.58 3.61 0.19
CA PRO A 161 23.04 4.76 -0.53
C PRO A 161 21.65 5.14 0.00
N GLY A 162 21.47 6.41 0.38
CA GLY A 162 20.21 6.91 0.92
C GLY A 162 19.94 6.58 2.39
N VAL A 163 20.87 5.92 3.09
CA VAL A 163 20.79 5.71 4.55
C VAL A 163 21.54 6.83 5.27
N PRO A 164 20.88 7.57 6.18
CA PRO A 164 21.52 8.59 6.99
C PRO A 164 22.68 8.04 7.83
N PRO A 165 23.83 8.72 7.90
CA PRO A 165 24.97 8.28 8.72
C PRO A 165 24.62 8.08 10.20
N VAL A 166 23.63 8.80 10.72
CA VAL A 166 23.15 8.68 12.11
C VAL A 166 22.58 7.30 12.45
N LEU A 167 22.17 6.51 11.45
CA LEU A 167 21.68 5.13 11.68
C LEU A 167 22.82 4.11 11.75
N VAL A 168 24.00 4.44 11.22
CA VAL A 168 25.12 3.51 11.15
C VAL A 168 25.85 3.49 12.49
N VAL A 169 25.92 2.32 13.11
CA VAL A 169 26.58 2.11 14.40
C VAL A 169 27.94 1.44 14.23
N ALA A 170 28.07 0.54 13.24
CA ALA A 170 29.32 -0.15 12.95
C ALA A 170 29.41 -0.45 11.45
N GLU A 171 30.61 -0.49 10.90
CA GLU A 171 30.84 -0.83 9.49
C GLU A 171 31.21 -2.32 9.35
N ARG A 172 30.23 -3.13 8.95
CA ARG A 172 30.31 -4.58 8.81
C ARG A 172 29.71 -5.02 7.47
N PRO A 173 30.48 -4.93 6.36
CA PRO A 173 29.98 -5.23 5.02
C PRO A 173 29.52 -6.69 4.86
N ASP A 174 30.10 -7.61 5.63
CA ASP A 174 29.69 -9.00 5.76
C ASP A 174 28.23 -9.13 6.24
N LEU A 175 27.88 -8.38 7.29
CA LEU A 175 26.53 -8.37 7.86
C LEU A 175 25.53 -7.67 6.94
N VAL A 176 25.91 -6.54 6.35
CA VAL A 176 25.06 -5.84 5.36
C VAL A 176 24.67 -6.77 4.22
N ALA A 177 25.65 -7.46 3.63
CA ALA A 177 25.40 -8.40 2.54
C ALA A 177 24.54 -9.60 2.98
N LEU A 178 24.75 -10.12 4.19
CA LEU A 178 23.93 -11.20 4.75
C LEU A 178 22.47 -10.77 4.93
N PHE A 179 22.22 -9.65 5.61
CA PHE A 179 20.87 -9.17 5.88
C PHE A 179 20.14 -8.73 4.61
N ALA A 180 20.85 -8.14 3.64
CA ALA A 180 20.28 -7.86 2.32
C ALA A 180 19.79 -9.16 1.63
N ARG A 181 20.62 -10.20 1.59
CA ARG A 181 20.23 -11.51 1.03
C ARG A 181 19.04 -12.13 1.76
N VAL A 182 19.05 -12.12 3.09
CA VAL A 182 17.95 -12.65 3.91
C VAL A 182 16.66 -11.88 3.64
N THR A 183 16.72 -10.55 3.59
CA THR A 183 15.56 -9.69 3.31
C THR A 183 14.99 -9.98 1.93
N THR A 184 15.84 -10.00 0.89
CA THR A 184 15.42 -10.26 -0.49
C THR A 184 14.85 -11.68 -0.65
N ALA A 185 15.52 -12.71 -0.12
CA ALA A 185 15.05 -14.08 -0.21
C ALA A 185 13.70 -14.28 0.51
N THR A 186 13.57 -13.70 1.71
CA THR A 186 12.32 -13.75 2.47
C THR A 186 11.20 -12.97 1.76
N GLY A 187 11.52 -11.81 1.16
CA GLY A 187 10.59 -11.05 0.34
C GLY A 187 10.04 -11.87 -0.83
N PHE A 188 10.91 -12.48 -1.64
CA PHE A 188 10.48 -13.34 -2.72
C PHE A 188 9.63 -14.52 -2.24
N LEU A 189 10.00 -15.15 -1.12
CA LEU A 189 9.22 -16.24 -0.54
C LEU A 189 7.82 -15.78 -0.14
N VAL A 190 7.68 -14.67 0.57
CA VAL A 190 6.38 -14.14 1.00
C VAL A 190 5.51 -13.76 -0.21
N VAL A 191 6.10 -13.19 -1.26
CA VAL A 191 5.39 -12.85 -2.51
C VAL A 191 4.95 -14.11 -3.24
N ALA A 192 5.80 -15.13 -3.34
CA ALA A 192 5.46 -16.40 -3.96
C ALA A 192 4.31 -17.10 -3.22
N LEU A 193 4.36 -17.16 -1.88
CA LEU A 193 3.28 -17.72 -1.07
C LEU A 193 1.98 -16.92 -1.21
N THR A 194 2.08 -15.60 -1.30
CA THR A 194 0.92 -14.73 -1.58
C THR A 194 0.32 -15.04 -2.95
N ALA A 195 1.15 -15.16 -3.99
CA ALA A 195 0.69 -15.54 -5.32
C ALA A 195 -0.01 -16.91 -5.32
N LEU A 196 0.52 -17.89 -4.59
CA LEU A 196 -0.11 -19.20 -4.44
C LEU A 196 -1.50 -19.11 -3.79
N VAL A 197 -1.65 -18.34 -2.71
CA VAL A 197 -2.95 -18.10 -2.07
C VAL A 197 -3.93 -17.43 -3.04
N LEU A 198 -3.48 -16.42 -3.79
CA LEU A 198 -4.32 -15.73 -4.77
C LEU A 198 -4.74 -16.65 -5.93
N VAL A 199 -3.83 -17.52 -6.41
CA VAL A 199 -4.15 -18.53 -7.43
C VAL A 199 -5.16 -19.56 -6.90
N GLN A 200 -5.03 -20.00 -5.66
CA GLN A 200 -6.01 -20.90 -5.03
C GLN A 200 -7.40 -20.24 -4.97
N ARG A 201 -7.47 -18.98 -4.55
CA ARG A 201 -8.73 -18.20 -4.54
C ARG A 201 -9.31 -18.02 -5.94
N LEU A 202 -8.46 -17.79 -6.94
CA LEU A 202 -8.88 -17.66 -8.34
C LEU A 202 -9.50 -18.94 -8.90
N ARG A 203 -8.97 -20.11 -8.48
CA ARG A 203 -9.51 -21.41 -8.89
C ARG A 203 -10.88 -21.69 -8.27
N ALA A 204 -11.12 -21.20 -7.06
CA ALA A 204 -12.40 -21.36 -6.36
C ALA A 204 -13.48 -20.33 -6.77
N ALA A 205 -13.12 -19.24 -7.46
CA ALA A 205 -14.04 -18.15 -7.78
C ALA A 205 -14.86 -18.38 -9.07
N ASP A 206 -16.10 -17.87 -9.08
CA ASP A 206 -16.97 -17.85 -10.26
C ASP A 206 -16.38 -17.09 -11.44
N ARG A 207 -16.82 -17.42 -12.68
CA ARG A 207 -16.23 -16.91 -13.93
C ARG A 207 -16.09 -15.38 -13.99
N ARG A 208 -17.10 -14.62 -13.54
CA ARG A 208 -17.08 -13.14 -13.56
C ARG A 208 -16.13 -12.58 -12.49
N GLN A 209 -16.19 -13.11 -11.27
CA GLN A 209 -15.33 -12.72 -10.16
C GLN A 209 -13.86 -13.05 -10.43
N ARG A 210 -13.60 -14.19 -11.07
CA ARG A 210 -12.26 -14.66 -11.44
C ARG A 210 -11.53 -13.70 -12.38
N ARG A 211 -12.21 -13.12 -13.37
CA ARG A 211 -11.57 -12.16 -14.31
C ARG A 211 -11.08 -10.91 -13.60
N VAL A 212 -11.92 -10.34 -12.74
CA VAL A 212 -11.57 -9.14 -11.96
C VAL A 212 -10.45 -9.45 -10.98
N LEU A 213 -10.59 -10.54 -10.22
CA LEU A 213 -9.58 -10.97 -9.25
C LEU A 213 -8.25 -11.27 -9.94
N ALA A 214 -8.26 -11.88 -11.14
CA ALA A 214 -7.04 -12.22 -11.88
C ALA A 214 -6.32 -10.97 -12.36
N ALA A 215 -7.06 -10.00 -12.90
CA ALA A 215 -6.46 -8.74 -13.36
C ALA A 215 -5.81 -7.96 -12.22
N VAL A 216 -6.53 -7.78 -11.10
CA VAL A 216 -6.01 -7.03 -9.94
C VAL A 216 -4.88 -7.79 -9.26
N SER A 217 -5.04 -9.10 -9.03
CA SER A 217 -4.01 -9.93 -8.39
C SER A 217 -2.76 -10.04 -9.25
N GLY A 218 -2.93 -10.26 -10.56
CA GLY A 218 -1.82 -10.37 -11.50
C GLY A 218 -1.03 -9.08 -11.59
N TYR A 219 -1.72 -7.93 -11.71
CA TYR A 219 -1.06 -6.63 -11.75
C TYR A 219 -0.32 -6.33 -10.44
N GLY A 220 -0.96 -6.52 -9.28
CA GLY A 220 -0.32 -6.23 -8.00
C GLY A 220 0.85 -7.18 -7.68
N VAL A 221 0.74 -8.47 -7.99
CA VAL A 221 1.87 -9.41 -7.84
C VAL A 221 3.02 -9.02 -8.77
N PHE A 222 2.71 -8.64 -10.02
CA PHE A 222 3.71 -8.13 -10.96
C PHE A 222 4.40 -6.87 -10.40
N THR A 223 3.64 -5.89 -9.91
CA THR A 223 4.18 -4.68 -9.28
C THR A 223 5.12 -5.05 -8.12
N ILE A 224 4.67 -5.88 -7.18
CA ILE A 224 5.49 -6.25 -6.02
C ILE A 224 6.77 -6.99 -6.43
N LEU A 225 6.70 -7.91 -7.41
CA LEU A 225 7.87 -8.62 -7.92
C LEU A 225 8.85 -7.66 -8.63
N LEU A 226 8.35 -6.72 -9.42
CA LEU A 226 9.18 -5.70 -10.09
C LEU A 226 9.94 -4.84 -9.06
N LEU A 227 9.26 -4.42 -8.00
CA LEU A 227 9.85 -3.59 -6.94
C LEU A 227 10.86 -4.38 -6.09
N THR A 228 10.49 -5.60 -5.66
CA THR A 228 11.33 -6.47 -4.83
C THR A 228 12.55 -6.97 -5.61
N GLY A 229 12.37 -7.30 -6.90
CA GLY A 229 13.40 -7.78 -7.80
C GLY A 229 14.16 -6.69 -8.54
N SER A 230 14.10 -5.44 -8.07
CA SER A 230 14.73 -4.29 -8.71
C SER A 230 16.20 -4.51 -9.09
N ALA A 231 17.01 -5.08 -8.19
CA ALA A 231 18.42 -5.39 -8.47
C ALA A 231 18.60 -6.47 -9.56
N VAL A 232 17.71 -7.47 -9.59
CA VAL A 232 17.72 -8.53 -10.61
C VAL A 232 17.34 -7.94 -11.97
N VAL A 233 16.32 -7.09 -12.02
CA VAL A 233 15.91 -6.38 -13.23
C VAL A 233 17.05 -5.51 -13.75
N ALA A 234 17.70 -4.72 -12.88
CA ALA A 234 18.86 -3.90 -13.23
C ALA A 234 19.96 -4.75 -13.89
N TRP A 235 20.28 -5.89 -13.27
CA TRP A 235 21.33 -6.78 -13.75
C TRP A 235 21.04 -7.36 -15.14
N PHE A 236 19.81 -7.79 -15.40
CA PHE A 236 19.44 -8.36 -16.70
C PHE A 236 19.22 -7.33 -17.81
N THR A 237 18.71 -6.15 -17.46
CA THR A 237 18.31 -5.14 -18.46
C THR A 237 19.39 -4.10 -18.73
N GLY A 238 20.33 -3.91 -17.80
CA GLY A 238 21.33 -2.84 -17.89
C GLY A 238 20.74 -1.43 -17.80
N LEU A 239 19.50 -1.28 -17.34
CA LEU A 239 18.85 0.03 -17.19
C LEU A 239 19.62 0.88 -16.18
N ASP A 240 19.77 2.16 -16.50
CA ASP A 240 20.30 3.12 -15.55
C ASP A 240 19.32 3.31 -14.36
N PRO A 241 19.82 3.73 -13.18
CA PRO A 241 18.99 3.85 -11.97
C PRO A 241 17.77 4.76 -12.14
N PHE A 242 17.88 5.82 -12.96
CA PHE A 242 16.80 6.77 -13.16
C PHE A 242 15.69 6.16 -14.02
N THR A 243 16.03 5.54 -15.15
CA THR A 243 15.03 4.85 -15.99
C THR A 243 14.34 3.74 -15.23
N GLN A 244 15.08 2.96 -14.45
CA GLN A 244 14.50 1.91 -13.60
C GLN A 244 13.52 2.50 -12.56
N PHE A 245 13.90 3.60 -11.90
CA PHE A 245 13.02 4.30 -10.97
C PHE A 245 11.73 4.74 -11.65
N VAL A 246 11.81 5.37 -12.83
CA VAL A 246 10.64 5.83 -13.60
C VAL A 246 9.72 4.67 -13.97
N VAL A 247 10.26 3.54 -14.41
CA VAL A 247 9.46 2.34 -14.74
C VAL A 247 8.75 1.80 -13.50
N GLN A 248 9.46 1.67 -12.38
CA GLN A 248 8.86 1.20 -11.12
C GLN A 248 7.76 2.14 -10.64
N MET A 249 8.02 3.46 -10.71
CA MET A 249 7.04 4.49 -10.39
C MET A 249 5.79 4.39 -11.26
N ALA A 250 5.94 4.26 -12.58
CA ALA A 250 4.81 4.15 -13.50
C ALA A 250 3.95 2.92 -13.20
N VAL A 251 4.59 1.78 -12.93
CA VAL A 251 3.89 0.54 -12.52
C VAL A 251 3.27 0.67 -11.14
N MET A 252 3.89 1.41 -10.22
CA MET A 252 3.33 1.68 -8.89
C MET A 252 2.10 2.58 -8.97
N ALA A 253 2.11 3.60 -9.83
CA ALA A 253 1.01 4.54 -10.02
C ALA A 253 -0.24 3.90 -10.64
N GLY A 254 -0.09 2.82 -11.42
CA GLY A 254 -1.23 2.11 -12.00
C GLY A 254 -2.00 1.23 -11.01
N VAL A 255 -1.44 0.91 -9.84
CA VAL A 255 -2.08 0.06 -8.83
C VAL A 255 -3.41 0.64 -8.32
N PRO A 256 -3.49 1.89 -7.81
CA PRO A 256 -4.76 2.43 -7.33
C PRO A 256 -5.83 2.43 -8.43
N VAL A 257 -5.43 2.66 -9.69
CA VAL A 257 -6.33 2.59 -10.84
C VAL A 257 -6.84 1.17 -11.06
N ALA A 258 -5.96 0.16 -11.02
CA ALA A 258 -6.33 -1.25 -11.17
C ALA A 258 -7.30 -1.70 -10.06
N PHE A 259 -7.03 -1.32 -8.81
CA PHE A 259 -7.89 -1.66 -7.67
C PHE A 259 -9.25 -0.95 -7.73
N LEU A 260 -9.29 0.33 -8.06
CA LEU A 260 -10.55 1.05 -8.28
C LEU A 260 -11.36 0.44 -9.42
N ALA A 261 -10.71 0.16 -10.56
CA ALA A 261 -11.38 -0.48 -11.68
C ALA A 261 -11.93 -1.86 -11.31
N GLY A 262 -11.21 -2.63 -10.50
CA GLY A 262 -11.68 -3.90 -9.95
C GLY A 262 -12.87 -3.75 -9.02
N LEU A 263 -12.85 -2.74 -8.14
CA LEU A 263 -13.96 -2.41 -7.25
C LEU A 263 -15.24 -2.02 -8.01
N LEU A 264 -15.10 -1.24 -9.09
CA LEU A 264 -16.22 -0.77 -9.91
C LEU A 264 -16.80 -1.87 -10.81
N ARG A 265 -15.97 -2.78 -11.32
CA ARG A 265 -16.40 -3.88 -12.21
C ARG A 265 -16.96 -5.07 -11.44
N GLY A 266 -16.61 -5.21 -10.17
CA GLY A 266 -17.02 -6.32 -9.31
C GLY A 266 -18.47 -6.21 -8.84
N GLY A 267 -19.30 -7.19 -9.21
CA GLY A 267 -20.66 -7.37 -8.69
C GLY A 267 -20.73 -7.81 -7.21
N PHE A 268 -19.75 -7.45 -6.39
CA PHE A 268 -19.65 -7.79 -4.96
C PHE A 268 -20.67 -7.04 -4.09
N ALA A 269 -21.67 -6.40 -4.70
CA ALA A 269 -22.72 -5.67 -4.00
C ALA A 269 -23.70 -6.63 -3.29
N ARG A 270 -23.89 -7.85 -3.83
CA ARG A 270 -24.89 -8.79 -3.30
C ARG A 270 -24.43 -9.64 -2.12
N THR A 271 -23.14 -9.90 -1.97
CA THR A 271 -22.65 -10.87 -0.97
C THR A 271 -22.44 -10.24 0.41
N ALA A 272 -22.09 -8.94 0.46
CA ALA A 272 -21.89 -8.22 1.73
C ALA A 272 -23.21 -7.90 2.44
N GLU A 273 -24.30 -7.67 1.71
CA GLU A 273 -25.64 -7.48 2.29
C GLU A 273 -26.20 -8.76 2.93
N ILE A 274 -25.71 -9.94 2.53
CA ILE A 274 -26.14 -11.22 3.12
C ILE A 274 -25.33 -11.50 4.40
N GLU A 275 -24.04 -11.19 4.42
CA GLU A 275 -23.19 -11.34 5.62
C GLU A 275 -23.58 -10.34 6.74
N GLU A 276 -24.14 -9.17 6.39
CA GLU A 276 -24.72 -8.21 7.36
C GLU A 276 -26.09 -8.63 7.94
N LEU A 277 -26.75 -9.65 7.37
CA LEU A 277 -28.01 -10.19 7.92
C LEU A 277 -27.79 -11.41 8.84
N ASP A 278 -26.59 -11.99 8.80
CA ASP A 278 -26.18 -13.14 9.61
C ASP A 278 -25.31 -12.74 10.84
N GLU A 279 -24.93 -11.45 10.97
CA GLU A 279 -24.37 -10.82 12.19
C GLU A 279 -25.46 -10.10 13.01
#